data_AF-A0A135TZK5-F1
#
_entry.id   AF-A0A135TZK5-F1
#
_cell.length_a   1.000
_cell.length_b   1.000
_cell.length_c   1.000
_cell.angle_alpha   90.00
_cell.angle_beta   90.00
_cell.angle_gamma   90.00
#
_symmetry.space_group_name_H-M   'P 1'
#
loop_
_entity.id
_entity.type
_entity.pdbx_description
1 polymer ?
#
loop_
_entity_poly.entity_id
_entity_poly.type
_entity_poly.pdbx_seq_one_letter_code
_entity_poly.pdbx_strand_id
1 'polypeptide(L)'
;MDRANLIATLAAARQTPRRPIVTLANCDNAWIISIPKPAGASGKKVFYHILQDPWLFGVNDMLISYFLRLSLKEKSALQTIESCEELVREIEEAVGGSKEDDEHWLDAVTVTHTNPDHLHQPTLRTFDPSLKVFAVEDAAATISAMKHFDNVHVLPDFVRGQAWPATPEMPEWLSIFRLEDETKKYPNLYHAIVIKIAAANGEDEVILYSPHGVDPGIVEAAMEMNPDAKVIAMTHPINEAGVGRKSKGVANALKIQRKHLPKYWIHCQEGIQYTGFLTWFFDYGDKTLEIGLEEEAKETEEELPRPNYVTISNGAGFVLA
;
A
#
# COMPACT_ATOMS: atom_id res chain seq x y z
N MET A 1 15.02 1.62 6.77
CA MET A 1 15.91 0.96 7.76
C MET A 1 15.91 -0.52 7.47
N ASP A 2 17.05 -1.20 7.52
CA ASP A 2 17.02 -2.67 7.47
C ASP A 2 16.25 -3.24 8.69
N ARG A 3 15.89 -4.53 8.62
CA ARG A 3 15.11 -5.21 9.65
C ARG A 3 15.71 -5.07 11.04
N ALA A 4 17.02 -5.28 11.22
CA ALA A 4 17.66 -5.20 12.53
C ALA A 4 17.62 -3.78 13.11
N ASN A 5 17.89 -2.77 12.28
CA ASN A 5 17.82 -1.36 12.69
C ASN A 5 16.39 -0.91 12.99
N LEU A 6 15.39 -1.41 12.24
CA LEU A 6 13.98 -1.18 12.56
C LEU A 6 13.66 -1.72 13.95
N ILE A 7 13.95 -2.99 14.22
CA ILE A 7 13.68 -3.64 15.51
C ILE A 7 14.39 -2.93 16.66
N ALA A 8 15.67 -2.58 16.49
CA ALA A 8 16.42 -1.82 17.48
C ALA A 8 15.83 -0.42 17.74
N THR A 9 15.37 0.27 16.69
CA THR A 9 14.72 1.57 16.80
C THR A 9 13.42 1.47 17.60
N LEU A 10 12.60 0.44 17.33
CA LEU A 10 11.35 0.20 18.06
C LEU A 10 11.60 -0.12 19.52
N ALA A 11 12.57 -0.98 19.82
CA ALA A 11 12.94 -1.33 21.19
C ALA A 11 13.51 -0.13 21.98
N ALA A 12 14.23 0.78 21.30
CA ALA A 12 14.78 1.99 21.91
C ALA A 12 13.76 3.12 22.05
N ALA A 13 12.70 3.13 21.24
CA ALA A 13 11.67 4.15 21.24
C ALA A 13 10.84 4.10 22.53
N ARG A 14 11.27 4.84 23.55
CA ARG A 14 10.54 5.02 24.81
C ARG A 14 9.25 5.84 24.68
N GLN A 15 8.90 6.33 23.50
CA GLN A 15 7.87 7.36 23.35
C GLN A 15 6.54 6.82 22.87
N THR A 16 5.53 7.04 23.71
CA THR A 16 4.16 7.28 23.29
C THR A 16 4.07 8.67 22.66
N PRO A 17 3.39 8.85 21.51
CA PRO A 17 2.59 7.87 20.78
C PRO A 17 3.41 7.01 19.81
N ARG A 18 3.04 5.72 19.71
CA ARG A 18 3.55 4.81 18.68
C ARG A 18 3.05 5.28 17.30
N ARG A 19 3.85 5.05 16.26
CA ARG A 19 3.62 5.55 14.89
C ARG A 19 3.47 4.38 13.92
N PRO A 20 2.70 4.53 12.82
CA PRO A 20 2.59 3.48 11.81
C PRO A 20 3.93 3.08 11.22
N ILE A 21 4.07 1.81 10.88
CA ILE A 21 5.27 1.23 10.29
C ILE A 21 4.88 0.65 8.94
N VAL A 22 5.70 0.92 7.93
CA VAL A 22 5.59 0.30 6.60
C VAL A 22 6.86 -0.44 6.30
N THR A 23 6.74 -1.71 5.92
CA THR A 23 7.85 -2.55 5.48
C THR A 23 7.56 -3.06 4.08
N LEU A 24 8.51 -2.87 3.18
CA LEU A 24 8.41 -3.39 1.82
C LEU A 24 8.79 -4.88 1.83
N ALA A 25 7.83 -5.77 1.56
CA ALA A 25 8.03 -7.22 1.63
C ALA A 25 8.76 -7.79 0.40
N ASN A 26 8.48 -7.26 -0.80
CA ASN A 26 9.12 -7.63 -2.06
C ASN A 26 9.76 -6.41 -2.74
N CYS A 27 10.46 -6.55 -3.86
CA CYS A 27 11.09 -5.39 -4.51
C CYS A 27 10.14 -4.47 -5.28
N ASP A 28 8.82 -4.66 -5.19
CA ASP A 28 7.82 -3.95 -5.99
C ASP A 28 6.74 -3.30 -5.09
N ASN A 29 5.59 -3.94 -4.88
CA ASN A 29 4.42 -3.34 -4.24
C ASN A 29 3.76 -4.18 -3.12
N ALA A 30 4.42 -5.21 -2.59
CA ALA A 30 3.92 -5.95 -1.43
C ALA A 30 4.35 -5.28 -0.13
N TRP A 31 3.40 -4.88 0.71
CA TRP A 31 3.69 -4.09 1.92
C TRP A 31 3.16 -4.77 3.19
N ILE A 32 3.95 -4.74 4.27
CA ILE A 32 3.44 -4.97 5.62
C ILE A 32 3.25 -3.62 6.28
N ILE A 33 2.00 -3.31 6.64
CA ILE A 33 1.60 -2.06 7.27
C ILE A 33 1.18 -2.38 8.70
N SER A 34 1.92 -1.89 9.68
CA SER A 34 1.64 -2.09 11.12
C SER A 34 1.11 -0.79 11.70
N ILE A 35 -0.16 -0.80 12.11
CA ILE A 35 -0.90 0.38 12.55
C ILE A 35 -1.06 0.34 14.07
N PRO A 36 -0.61 1.36 14.83
CA PRO A 36 -0.71 1.36 16.27
C PRO A 36 -2.17 1.29 16.71
N LYS A 37 -2.46 0.37 17.62
CA LYS A 37 -3.79 0.29 18.22
C LYS A 37 -3.98 1.44 19.21
N PRO A 38 -5.16 2.08 19.25
CA PRO A 38 -5.45 3.11 20.23
C PRO A 38 -5.49 2.53 21.65
N ALA A 39 -5.32 3.41 22.65
CA ALA A 39 -5.42 3.01 24.05
C ALA A 39 -6.81 2.42 24.34
N GLY A 40 -6.85 1.24 24.96
CA GLY A 40 -8.11 0.54 25.29
C GLY A 40 -8.62 -0.41 24.20
N ALA A 41 -7.95 -0.50 23.03
CA ALA A 41 -8.23 -1.57 22.08
C ALA A 41 -7.94 -2.95 22.72
N SER A 42 -8.78 -3.94 22.41
CA SER A 42 -8.66 -5.31 22.94
C SER A 42 -7.46 -6.07 22.39
N GLY A 43 -7.05 -7.14 23.07
CA GLY A 43 -5.96 -8.03 22.65
C GLY A 43 -4.58 -7.56 23.12
N LYS A 44 -3.60 -8.47 23.06
CA LYS A 44 -2.24 -8.26 23.57
C LYS A 44 -1.26 -7.66 22.54
N LYS A 45 -1.62 -7.69 21.27
CA LYS A 45 -0.87 -7.03 20.20
C LYS A 45 -0.98 -5.53 20.30
N VAL A 46 0.11 -4.85 19.97
CA VAL A 46 0.26 -3.40 20.02
C VAL A 46 -0.16 -2.75 18.70
N PHE A 47 0.06 -3.44 17.59
CA PHE A 47 -0.31 -3.01 16.26
C PHE A 47 -1.39 -3.91 15.68
N TYR A 48 -2.04 -3.40 14.65
CA TYR A 48 -2.83 -4.17 13.70
C TYR A 48 -2.01 -4.26 12.41
N HIS A 49 -1.73 -5.48 11.96
CA HIS A 49 -0.81 -5.78 10.86
C HIS A 49 -1.57 -6.21 9.62
N ILE A 50 -1.31 -5.49 8.53
CA ILE A 50 -1.92 -5.71 7.23
C ILE A 50 -0.83 -6.10 6.25
N LEU A 51 -0.98 -7.24 5.60
CA LEU A 51 -0.19 -7.60 4.43
C LEU A 51 -0.94 -7.21 3.16
N GLN A 52 -0.46 -6.17 2.49
CA GLN A 52 -1.06 -5.61 1.29
C GLN A 52 -0.40 -6.12 0.02
N ASP A 53 -1.22 -6.48 -0.97
CA ASP A 53 -0.84 -6.93 -2.31
C ASP A 53 0.26 -8.00 -2.32
N PRO A 54 0.02 -9.15 -1.66
CA PRO A 54 1.06 -10.14 -1.43
C PRO A 54 1.47 -10.85 -2.72
N TRP A 55 2.63 -10.49 -3.26
CA TRP A 55 3.38 -11.29 -4.23
C TRP A 55 4.76 -11.65 -3.66
N LEU A 56 4.81 -12.79 -2.96
CA LEU A 56 5.98 -13.18 -2.15
C LEU A 56 6.98 -14.06 -2.91
N PHE A 57 6.56 -14.77 -3.96
CA PHE A 57 7.44 -15.67 -4.71
C PHE A 57 6.93 -15.93 -6.12
N GLY A 58 7.76 -16.61 -6.93
CA GLY A 58 7.35 -17.13 -8.22
C GLY A 58 7.22 -16.07 -9.30
N VAL A 59 6.53 -16.44 -10.38
CA VAL A 59 6.24 -15.59 -11.54
C VAL A 59 4.74 -15.51 -11.73
N ASN A 60 4.27 -14.46 -12.39
CA ASN A 60 2.87 -14.34 -12.80
C ASN A 60 2.77 -14.30 -14.33
N ASP A 61 2.07 -15.27 -14.91
CA ASP A 61 1.90 -15.41 -16.35
C ASP A 61 0.55 -14.80 -16.78
N MET A 62 0.59 -13.81 -17.67
CA MET A 62 -0.63 -13.26 -18.28
C MET A 62 -0.97 -14.02 -19.56
N LEU A 63 -2.05 -14.80 -19.53
CA LEU A 63 -2.55 -15.68 -20.61
C LEU A 63 -1.65 -16.90 -20.88
N ILE A 64 -0.47 -16.68 -21.47
CA ILE A 64 0.56 -17.68 -21.78
C ILE A 64 1.94 -17.03 -21.62
N SER A 65 2.91 -17.78 -21.10
CA SER A 65 4.24 -17.26 -20.71
C SER A 65 5.04 -16.56 -21.81
N TYR A 66 4.78 -16.90 -23.09
CA TYR A 66 5.43 -16.24 -24.24
C TYR A 66 4.83 -14.87 -24.57
N PHE A 67 3.63 -14.56 -24.09
CA PHE A 67 2.92 -13.32 -24.41
C PHE A 67 3.30 -12.20 -23.43
N LEU A 68 3.13 -12.44 -22.12
CA LEU A 68 3.60 -11.56 -21.07
C LEU A 68 3.77 -12.33 -19.75
N ARG A 69 4.98 -12.30 -19.20
CA ARG A 69 5.34 -12.88 -17.91
C ARG A 69 5.94 -11.79 -17.04
N LEU A 70 5.45 -11.70 -15.82
CA LEU A 70 5.97 -10.82 -14.78
C LEU A 70 6.77 -11.66 -13.79
N SER A 71 7.95 -11.18 -13.43
CA SER A 71 8.78 -11.75 -12.36
C SER A 71 9.39 -10.62 -11.55
N LEU A 72 9.60 -10.84 -10.26
CA LEU A 72 10.37 -9.89 -9.45
C LEU A 72 11.84 -9.86 -9.92
N LYS A 73 12.40 -8.66 -10.13
CA LYS A 73 13.81 -8.42 -10.48
C LYS A 73 14.75 -8.96 -9.40
N GLU A 74 14.32 -8.86 -8.15
CA GLU A 74 14.98 -9.42 -7.00
C GLU A 74 14.02 -10.37 -6.28
N LYS A 75 14.54 -11.40 -5.63
CA LYS A 75 13.69 -12.25 -4.79
C LYS A 75 13.06 -11.40 -3.69
N SER A 76 11.80 -11.66 -3.38
CA SER A 76 11.15 -11.07 -2.21
C SER A 76 12.03 -11.25 -0.98
N ALA A 77 12.17 -10.22 -0.15
CA ALA A 77 12.86 -10.36 1.13
C ALA A 77 12.05 -11.28 2.07
N LEU A 78 10.73 -11.23 1.96
CA LEU A 78 9.79 -12.10 2.67
C LEU A 78 9.16 -13.05 1.66
N GLN A 79 9.72 -14.26 1.51
CA GLN A 79 9.31 -15.20 0.46
C GLN A 79 8.13 -16.09 0.86
N THR A 80 7.79 -16.12 2.15
CA THR A 80 6.72 -16.98 2.68
C THR A 80 5.87 -16.25 3.72
N ILE A 81 4.70 -16.81 4.02
CA ILE A 81 3.82 -16.27 5.06
C ILE A 81 4.51 -16.31 6.43
N GLU A 82 5.25 -17.38 6.72
CA GLU A 82 5.99 -17.53 7.98
C GLU A 82 7.05 -16.44 8.13
N SER A 83 7.72 -16.05 7.04
CA SER A 83 8.69 -14.94 7.08
C SER A 83 8.02 -13.58 7.34
N CYS A 84 6.78 -13.38 6.87
CA CYS A 84 6.00 -12.19 7.15
C CYS A 84 5.56 -12.17 8.62
N GLU A 85 5.02 -13.29 9.11
CA GLU A 85 4.60 -13.45 10.50
C GLU A 85 5.77 -13.35 11.48
N GLU A 86 6.95 -13.82 11.10
CA GLU A 86 8.16 -13.67 11.92
C GLU A 86 8.56 -12.21 12.09
N LEU A 87 8.52 -11.42 11.02
CA LEU A 87 8.77 -9.98 11.11
C LEU A 87 7.74 -9.29 12.01
N VAL A 88 6.46 -9.66 11.86
CA VAL A 88 5.38 -9.10 12.69
C VAL A 88 5.58 -9.46 14.16
N ARG A 89 5.93 -10.71 14.46
CA ARG A 89 6.30 -11.14 15.81
C ARG A 89 7.44 -10.29 16.37
N GLU A 90 8.51 -10.08 15.61
CA GLU A 90 9.64 -9.27 16.06
C GLU A 90 9.26 -7.81 16.34
N ILE A 91 8.41 -7.21 15.48
CA ILE A 91 7.89 -5.86 15.69
C ILE A 91 7.10 -5.79 17.00
N GLU A 92 6.21 -6.76 17.24
CA GLU A 92 5.39 -6.85 18.44
C GLU A 92 6.25 -7.05 19.70
N GLU A 93 7.14 -8.04 19.69
CA GLU A 93 8.05 -8.33 20.81
C GLU A 93 8.93 -7.12 21.15
N ALA A 94 9.43 -6.39 20.14
CA ALA A 94 10.27 -5.20 20.34
C ALA A 94 9.55 -4.08 21.11
N VAL A 95 8.21 -4.01 21.01
CA VAL A 95 7.39 -3.00 21.69
C VAL A 95 6.63 -3.55 22.90
N GLY A 96 6.91 -4.80 23.29
CA GLY A 96 6.29 -5.49 24.41
C GLY A 96 4.88 -6.05 24.16
N GLY A 97 4.49 -6.17 22.88
CA GLY A 97 3.27 -6.85 22.48
C GLY A 97 3.44 -8.37 22.37
N SER A 98 2.32 -9.07 22.29
CA SER A 98 2.29 -10.53 22.10
C SER A 98 0.96 -10.94 21.47
N LYS A 99 0.90 -12.10 20.81
CA LYS A 99 -0.36 -12.67 20.32
C LYS A 99 -1.02 -13.57 21.36
N GLU A 100 -2.32 -13.82 21.21
CA GLU A 100 -3.01 -14.90 21.91
C GLU A 100 -2.83 -16.24 21.17
N ASP A 101 -2.98 -17.37 21.86
CA ASP A 101 -2.62 -18.70 21.31
C ASP A 101 -3.37 -19.01 19.99
N ASP A 102 -4.64 -18.61 19.91
CA ASP A 102 -5.53 -18.83 18.75
C ASP A 102 -5.52 -17.69 17.71
N GLU A 103 -4.72 -16.63 17.93
CA GLU A 103 -4.65 -15.46 17.03
C GLU A 103 -3.54 -15.63 15.98
N HIS A 104 -3.75 -15.07 14.78
CA HIS A 104 -2.69 -14.98 13.75
C HIS A 104 -1.76 -13.78 14.03
N TRP A 105 -0.51 -13.85 13.58
CA TRP A 105 0.37 -12.68 13.68
C TRP A 105 -0.08 -11.58 12.72
N LEU A 106 -0.52 -11.94 11.51
CA LEU A 106 -1.19 -11.02 10.60
C LEU A 106 -2.68 -10.91 10.94
N ASP A 107 -3.20 -9.69 10.99
CA ASP A 107 -4.62 -9.47 11.28
C ASP A 107 -5.47 -9.46 10.01
N ALA A 108 -4.90 -9.01 8.90
CA ALA A 108 -5.58 -8.90 7.62
C ALA A 108 -4.62 -9.01 6.43
N VAL A 109 -5.18 -9.44 5.31
CA VAL A 109 -4.58 -9.29 3.98
C VAL A 109 -5.43 -8.33 3.17
N THR A 110 -4.80 -7.37 2.51
CA THR A 110 -5.50 -6.47 1.56
C THR A 110 -5.05 -6.75 0.14
N VAL A 111 -6.00 -6.84 -0.80
CA VAL A 111 -5.71 -6.94 -2.25
C VAL A 111 -6.41 -5.80 -2.97
N THR A 112 -5.61 -4.88 -3.47
CA THR A 112 -6.06 -3.56 -3.92
C THR A 112 -6.38 -3.55 -5.40
N HIS A 113 -5.71 -4.37 -6.22
CA HIS A 113 -5.95 -4.47 -7.65
C HIS A 113 -6.14 -5.92 -8.09
N THR A 114 -6.80 -6.13 -9.24
CA THR A 114 -6.82 -7.44 -9.92
C THR A 114 -5.57 -7.72 -10.74
N ASN A 115 -4.71 -6.71 -10.91
CA ASN A 115 -3.54 -6.85 -11.77
C ASN A 115 -2.57 -7.89 -11.18
N PRO A 116 -1.87 -8.67 -12.03
CA PRO A 116 -1.06 -9.79 -11.59
C PRO A 116 0.09 -9.42 -10.63
N ASP A 117 0.53 -8.17 -10.65
CA ASP A 117 1.52 -7.61 -9.73
C ASP A 117 0.97 -7.34 -8.31
N HIS A 118 -0.35 -7.35 -8.12
CA HIS A 118 -1.02 -7.17 -6.84
C HIS A 118 -1.78 -8.42 -6.37
N LEU A 119 -2.41 -9.14 -7.30
CA LEU A 119 -3.18 -10.36 -7.04
C LEU A 119 -2.39 -11.58 -7.51
N HIS A 120 -1.60 -12.15 -6.61
CA HIS A 120 -0.83 -13.37 -6.86
C HIS A 120 -1.47 -14.59 -6.19
N GLN A 121 -2.34 -15.31 -6.93
CA GLN A 121 -3.05 -16.48 -6.40
C GLN A 121 -2.14 -17.56 -5.79
N PRO A 122 -0.97 -17.91 -6.37
CA PRO A 122 -0.10 -18.91 -5.76
C PRO A 122 0.37 -18.52 -4.36
N THR A 123 0.64 -17.23 -4.11
CA THR A 123 0.96 -16.74 -2.77
C THR A 123 -0.27 -16.81 -1.86
N LEU A 124 -1.43 -16.32 -2.30
CA LEU A 124 -2.64 -16.32 -1.48
C LEU A 124 -3.05 -17.75 -1.03
N ARG A 125 -2.81 -18.77 -1.84
CA ARG A 125 -3.09 -20.17 -1.49
C ARG A 125 -2.18 -20.74 -0.40
N THR A 126 -1.08 -20.08 -0.05
CA THR A 126 -0.23 -20.52 1.06
C THR A 126 -0.73 -20.01 2.42
N PHE A 127 -1.73 -19.14 2.44
CA PHE A 127 -2.23 -18.55 3.68
C PHE A 127 -3.27 -19.45 4.34
N ASP A 128 -3.45 -19.29 5.65
CA ASP A 128 -4.50 -19.97 6.38
C ASP A 128 -5.90 -19.54 5.87
N PRO A 129 -6.82 -20.48 5.59
CA PRO A 129 -8.19 -20.19 5.15
C PRO A 129 -8.98 -19.22 6.06
N SER A 130 -8.69 -19.22 7.36
CA SER A 130 -9.41 -18.41 8.35
C SER A 130 -9.01 -16.93 8.35
N LEU A 131 -7.86 -16.58 7.72
CA LEU A 131 -7.35 -15.22 7.67
C LEU A 131 -8.34 -14.28 6.95
N LYS A 132 -8.55 -13.08 7.50
CA LYS A 132 -9.44 -12.09 6.89
C LYS A 132 -8.78 -11.47 5.65
N VAL A 133 -9.46 -11.58 4.51
CA VAL A 133 -9.02 -10.97 3.26
C VAL A 133 -9.95 -9.83 2.88
N PHE A 134 -9.41 -8.64 2.71
CA PHE A 134 -10.12 -7.46 2.25
C PHE A 134 -9.68 -7.11 0.84
N ALA A 135 -10.60 -7.01 -0.09
CA ALA A 135 -10.23 -6.76 -1.48
C ALA A 135 -11.24 -5.86 -2.18
N VAL A 136 -10.78 -5.14 -3.21
CA VAL A 136 -11.68 -4.41 -4.10
C VAL A 136 -12.62 -5.39 -4.80
N GLU A 137 -13.80 -4.94 -5.24
CA GLU A 137 -14.90 -5.82 -5.68
C GLU A 137 -14.46 -6.92 -6.67
N ASP A 138 -13.76 -6.57 -7.75
CA ASP A 138 -13.30 -7.54 -8.75
C ASP A 138 -12.24 -8.52 -8.21
N ALA A 139 -11.36 -8.04 -7.31
CA ALA A 139 -10.35 -8.87 -6.67
C ALA A 139 -10.99 -9.82 -5.66
N ALA A 140 -11.97 -9.35 -4.88
CA ALA A 140 -12.75 -10.16 -3.96
C ALA A 140 -13.47 -11.28 -4.72
N ALA A 141 -14.12 -10.98 -5.84
CA ALA A 141 -14.77 -11.99 -6.68
C ALA A 141 -13.79 -13.07 -7.16
N THR A 142 -12.59 -12.66 -7.60
CA THR A 142 -11.52 -13.58 -8.01
C THR A 142 -11.06 -14.47 -6.85
N ILE A 143 -10.84 -13.88 -5.66
CA ILE A 143 -10.37 -14.58 -4.47
C ILE A 143 -11.44 -15.55 -3.93
N SER A 144 -12.70 -15.13 -3.86
CA SER A 144 -13.81 -16.00 -3.47
C SER A 144 -13.96 -17.19 -4.42
N ALA A 145 -13.76 -16.99 -5.73
CA ALA A 145 -13.79 -18.07 -6.72
C ALA A 145 -12.68 -19.12 -6.50
N MET A 146 -11.57 -18.75 -5.83
CA MET A 146 -10.52 -19.70 -5.46
C MET A 146 -10.97 -20.75 -4.45
N LYS A 147 -12.08 -20.50 -3.72
CA LYS A 147 -12.65 -21.35 -2.65
C LYS A 147 -11.61 -21.77 -1.61
N HIS A 148 -10.74 -20.83 -1.25
CA HIS A 148 -9.64 -21.05 -0.31
C HIS A 148 -9.90 -20.39 1.06
N PHE A 149 -10.40 -19.15 1.07
CA PHE A 149 -10.65 -18.39 2.29
C PHE A 149 -12.10 -18.47 2.74
N ASP A 150 -12.30 -18.48 4.06
CA ASP A 150 -13.61 -18.44 4.71
C ASP A 150 -14.16 -17.01 4.78
N ASN A 151 -13.26 -16.02 4.88
CA ASN A 151 -13.58 -14.62 5.17
C ASN A 151 -13.01 -13.69 4.08
N VAL A 152 -13.80 -13.44 3.03
CA VAL A 152 -13.47 -12.46 1.98
C VAL A 152 -14.44 -11.29 2.07
N HIS A 153 -13.91 -10.10 2.31
CA HIS A 153 -14.66 -8.87 2.49
C HIS A 153 -14.35 -7.89 1.37
N VAL A 154 -15.40 -7.24 0.84
CA VAL A 154 -15.26 -6.21 -0.17
C VAL A 154 -14.91 -4.88 0.50
N LEU A 155 -13.84 -4.23 0.02
CA LEU A 155 -13.50 -2.87 0.41
C LEU A 155 -14.54 -1.90 -0.16
N PRO A 156 -15.09 -0.98 0.65
CA PRO A 156 -16.04 -0.01 0.16
C PRO A 156 -15.37 1.03 -0.74
N ASP A 157 -16.16 1.59 -1.65
CA ASP A 157 -15.75 2.72 -2.47
C ASP A 157 -16.19 4.04 -1.83
N PHE A 158 -15.34 5.06 -1.95
CA PHE A 158 -15.71 6.43 -1.62
C PHE A 158 -16.69 6.99 -2.66
N VAL A 159 -17.73 7.67 -2.19
CA VAL A 159 -18.69 8.39 -3.03
C VAL A 159 -18.61 9.87 -2.70
N ARG A 160 -18.44 10.70 -3.74
CA ARG A 160 -18.35 12.17 -3.59
C ARG A 160 -19.49 12.73 -2.75
N GLY A 161 -19.16 13.62 -1.83
CA GLY A 161 -20.13 14.28 -0.94
C GLY A 161 -20.62 13.41 0.21
N GLN A 162 -20.15 12.16 0.35
CA GLN A 162 -20.49 11.28 1.46
C GLN A 162 -19.34 11.20 2.47
N ALA A 163 -19.66 10.92 3.73
CA ALA A 163 -18.65 10.67 4.73
C ALA A 163 -17.79 9.45 4.33
N TRP A 164 -16.56 9.39 4.83
CA TRP A 164 -15.70 8.23 4.58
C TRP A 164 -16.39 6.95 5.06
N PRO A 165 -16.46 5.93 4.20
CA PRO A 165 -17.13 4.69 4.56
C PRO A 165 -16.32 3.97 5.64
N ALA A 166 -17.00 3.31 6.58
CA ALA A 166 -16.36 2.34 7.45
C ALA A 166 -16.13 1.03 6.69
N THR A 167 -15.12 0.27 7.09
CA THR A 167 -14.83 -1.05 6.51
C THR A 167 -15.44 -2.12 7.40
N PRO A 168 -16.46 -2.86 6.94
CA PRO A 168 -17.04 -3.94 7.73
C PRO A 168 -15.96 -4.91 8.21
N GLU A 169 -16.11 -5.49 9.40
CA GLU A 169 -15.17 -6.47 9.99
C GLU A 169 -13.77 -5.94 10.37
N MET A 170 -13.49 -4.65 10.15
CA MET A 170 -12.33 -3.95 10.73
C MET A 170 -12.70 -3.25 12.04
N PRO A 171 -11.73 -3.02 12.95
CA PRO A 171 -11.95 -2.23 14.16
C PRO A 171 -12.42 -0.80 13.83
N GLU A 172 -13.32 -0.22 14.63
CA GLU A 172 -13.93 1.11 14.36
C GLU A 172 -12.92 2.26 14.20
N TRP A 173 -11.74 2.13 14.80
CA TRP A 173 -10.65 3.11 14.71
C TRP A 173 -9.81 2.98 13.43
N LEU A 174 -10.08 1.98 12.58
CA LEU A 174 -9.37 1.72 11.33
C LEU A 174 -10.38 1.55 10.19
N SER A 175 -10.11 2.19 9.06
CA SER A 175 -10.88 1.93 7.85
C SER A 175 -10.00 1.96 6.61
N ILE A 176 -10.31 1.08 5.67
CA ILE A 176 -9.71 0.98 4.35
C ILE A 176 -10.80 1.09 3.30
N PHE A 177 -10.64 2.01 2.36
CA PHE A 177 -11.60 2.20 1.26
C PHE A 177 -10.90 2.65 -0.02
N ARG A 178 -11.57 2.47 -1.15
CA ARG A 178 -11.03 2.78 -2.48
C ARG A 178 -11.53 4.13 -3.00
N LEU A 179 -10.63 4.87 -3.65
CA LEU A 179 -10.92 6.02 -4.50
C LEU A 179 -10.89 5.57 -5.96
N GLU A 180 -12.05 5.26 -6.53
CA GLU A 180 -12.17 4.77 -7.90
C GLU A 180 -11.86 5.86 -8.95
N ASP A 181 -11.32 5.47 -10.11
CA ASP A 181 -11.30 6.33 -11.29
C ASP A 181 -12.73 6.59 -11.80
N GLU A 182 -13.23 7.78 -11.50
CA GLU A 182 -14.57 8.23 -11.90
C GLU A 182 -14.75 8.34 -13.42
N THR A 183 -13.65 8.46 -14.18
CA THR A 183 -13.74 8.42 -15.64
C THR A 183 -14.07 7.03 -16.15
N LYS A 184 -13.96 6.01 -15.28
CA LYS A 184 -14.10 4.57 -15.56
C LYS A 184 -13.31 4.11 -16.76
N LYS A 185 -12.27 4.87 -17.12
CA LYS A 185 -11.50 4.63 -18.32
C LYS A 185 -10.58 3.44 -18.09
N TYR A 186 -10.01 3.34 -16.87
CA TYR A 186 -9.17 2.22 -16.44
C TYR A 186 -9.34 1.95 -14.92
N PRO A 187 -10.51 1.44 -14.48
CA PRO A 187 -10.82 1.29 -13.05
C PRO A 187 -9.86 0.34 -12.31
N ASN A 188 -9.25 -0.60 -13.05
CA ASN A 188 -8.30 -1.58 -12.50
C ASN A 188 -6.84 -1.10 -12.53
N LEU A 189 -6.58 0.10 -13.02
CA LEU A 189 -5.25 0.71 -13.05
C LEU A 189 -5.22 2.01 -12.25
N TYR A 190 -6.15 2.92 -12.50
CA TYR A 190 -6.15 4.21 -11.81
C TYR A 190 -7.10 4.15 -10.62
N HIS A 191 -6.57 3.91 -9.43
CA HIS A 191 -7.28 4.17 -8.19
C HIS A 191 -6.29 4.33 -7.05
N ALA A 192 -6.81 4.73 -5.90
CA ALA A 192 -6.05 4.74 -4.66
C ALA A 192 -6.81 3.99 -3.57
N ILE A 193 -6.06 3.49 -2.59
CA ILE A 193 -6.58 2.99 -1.34
C ILE A 193 -6.26 4.00 -0.26
N VAL A 194 -7.26 4.37 0.52
CA VAL A 194 -7.12 5.21 1.70
C VAL A 194 -7.16 4.31 2.91
N ILE A 195 -6.10 4.33 3.70
CA ILE A 195 -6.05 3.71 5.03
C ILE A 195 -6.20 4.83 6.05
N LYS A 196 -7.40 4.93 6.63
CA LYS A 196 -7.78 5.86 7.69
C LYS A 196 -7.44 5.26 9.05
N ILE A 197 -6.72 6.02 9.86
CA ILE A 197 -6.33 5.67 11.22
C ILE A 197 -6.88 6.74 12.15
N ALA A 198 -7.80 6.38 13.04
CA ALA A 198 -8.32 7.31 14.02
C ALA A 198 -7.25 7.65 15.06
N ALA A 199 -6.85 8.92 15.13
CA ALA A 199 -5.88 9.36 16.11
C ALA A 199 -6.55 9.73 17.44
N ALA A 200 -5.82 9.55 18.53
CA ALA A 200 -6.31 9.85 19.89
C ALA A 200 -6.60 11.34 20.14
N ASN A 201 -6.03 12.24 19.32
CA ASN A 201 -6.27 13.68 19.38
C ASN A 201 -7.47 14.14 18.53
N GLY A 202 -8.17 13.22 17.85
CA GLY A 202 -9.31 13.50 16.98
C GLY A 202 -8.96 13.88 15.54
N GLU A 203 -7.68 13.96 15.17
CA GLU A 203 -7.25 14.25 13.80
C GLU A 203 -6.90 12.93 13.09
N ASP A 204 -7.79 12.43 12.22
CA ASP A 204 -7.54 11.17 11.51
C ASP A 204 -6.24 11.23 10.69
N GLU A 205 -5.42 10.19 10.77
CA GLU A 205 -4.23 10.04 9.95
C GLU A 205 -4.53 9.17 8.74
N VAL A 206 -3.94 9.52 7.59
CA VAL A 206 -4.20 8.83 6.32
C VAL A 206 -2.90 8.36 5.67
N ILE A 207 -2.89 7.10 5.26
CA ILE A 207 -1.94 6.58 4.27
C ILE A 207 -2.67 6.46 2.95
N LEU A 208 -2.20 7.19 1.93
CA LEU A 208 -2.75 7.18 0.58
C LEU A 208 -1.92 6.27 -0.32
N TYR A 209 -2.42 5.10 -0.66
CA TYR A 209 -1.73 4.13 -1.49
C TYR A 209 -2.22 4.19 -2.94
N SER A 210 -1.39 4.62 -3.89
CA SER A 210 -1.75 4.70 -5.31
C SER A 210 -0.59 4.24 -6.21
N PRO A 211 -0.37 2.93 -6.34
CA PRO A 211 0.82 2.35 -6.98
C PRO A 211 0.91 2.65 -8.49
N HIS A 212 -0.24 2.89 -9.13
CA HIS A 212 -0.36 3.21 -10.57
C HIS A 212 -0.91 4.62 -10.83
N GLY A 213 -1.18 5.36 -9.76
CA GLY A 213 -1.68 6.72 -9.78
C GLY A 213 -3.21 6.86 -9.72
N VAL A 214 -3.67 8.04 -9.27
CA VAL A 214 -5.08 8.34 -9.03
C VAL A 214 -5.43 9.73 -9.55
N ASP A 215 -6.70 10.01 -9.81
CA ASP A 215 -7.09 11.38 -10.15
C ASP A 215 -6.98 12.31 -8.93
N PRO A 216 -6.27 13.46 -9.01
CA PRO A 216 -6.15 14.38 -7.87
C PRO A 216 -7.51 14.92 -7.43
N GLY A 217 -8.49 15.04 -8.35
CA GLY A 217 -9.81 15.55 -8.05
C GLY A 217 -10.67 14.60 -7.20
N ILE A 218 -10.47 13.28 -7.27
CA ILE A 218 -11.15 12.34 -6.37
C ILE A 218 -10.48 12.29 -5.00
N VAL A 219 -9.15 12.44 -4.95
CA VAL A 219 -8.41 12.58 -3.69
C VAL A 219 -8.86 13.85 -2.96
N GLU A 220 -8.94 14.97 -3.67
CA GLU A 220 -9.46 16.23 -3.13
C GLU A 220 -10.86 16.05 -2.54
N ALA A 221 -11.79 15.51 -3.31
CA ALA A 221 -13.16 15.33 -2.86
C ALA A 221 -13.27 14.38 -1.67
N ALA A 222 -12.40 13.37 -1.56
CA ALA A 222 -12.32 12.54 -0.38
C ALA A 222 -11.84 13.35 0.83
N MET A 223 -10.75 14.10 0.70
CA MET A 223 -10.19 14.89 1.81
C MET A 223 -11.11 16.03 2.25
N GLU A 224 -11.92 16.59 1.36
CA GLU A 224 -12.97 17.59 1.71
C GLU A 224 -14.02 17.04 2.67
N MET A 225 -14.28 15.73 2.65
CA MET A 225 -15.25 15.09 3.55
C MET A 225 -14.69 14.85 4.96
N ASN A 226 -13.39 15.06 5.17
CA ASN A 226 -12.74 15.02 6.47
C ASN A 226 -11.56 16.02 6.50
N PRO A 227 -11.85 17.33 6.60
CA PRO A 227 -10.85 18.39 6.41
C PRO A 227 -9.77 18.42 7.49
N ASP A 228 -10.02 17.82 8.65
CA ASP A 228 -9.05 17.74 9.76
C ASP A 228 -8.08 16.55 9.61
N ALA A 229 -8.32 15.67 8.63
CA ALA A 229 -7.47 14.51 8.41
C ALA A 229 -6.12 14.91 7.80
N LYS A 230 -5.06 14.24 8.25
CA LYS A 230 -3.68 14.49 7.82
C LYS A 230 -3.15 13.32 7.01
N VAL A 231 -2.72 13.58 5.79
CA VAL A 231 -2.00 12.59 4.98
C VAL A 231 -0.59 12.46 5.53
N ILE A 232 -0.30 11.36 6.23
CA ILE A 232 1.02 11.13 6.82
C ILE A 232 1.98 10.48 5.81
N ALA A 233 1.45 9.70 4.88
CA ALA A 233 2.24 9.09 3.83
C ALA A 233 1.40 8.92 2.56
N MET A 234 2.07 9.00 1.41
CA MET A 234 1.50 8.53 0.16
C MET A 234 2.49 7.64 -0.60
N THR A 235 1.99 6.65 -1.31
CA THR A 235 2.71 5.99 -2.41
C THR A 235 2.11 6.45 -3.72
N HIS A 236 2.97 6.90 -4.64
CA HIS A 236 2.57 7.29 -5.97
C HIS A 236 3.75 7.11 -6.93
N PRO A 237 3.55 6.59 -8.16
CA PRO A 237 4.64 6.39 -9.09
C PRO A 237 5.24 7.73 -9.54
N ILE A 238 6.56 7.71 -9.74
CA ILE A 238 7.33 8.79 -10.39
C ILE A 238 7.30 8.60 -11.90
N ASN A 239 7.49 7.37 -12.35
CA ASN A 239 7.52 7.03 -13.76
C ASN A 239 6.12 6.83 -14.34
N GLU A 240 6.02 7.14 -15.62
CA GLU A 240 4.88 6.80 -16.47
C GLU A 240 5.24 5.54 -17.26
N ALA A 241 4.92 4.39 -16.70
CA ALA A 241 5.30 3.09 -17.23
C ALA A 241 4.06 2.30 -17.68
N GLY A 242 4.15 1.60 -18.81
CA GLY A 242 3.10 0.71 -19.29
C GLY A 242 3.11 0.46 -20.81
N VAL A 243 2.19 -0.41 -21.26
CA VAL A 243 1.94 -0.67 -22.69
C VAL A 243 0.68 0.05 -23.12
N GLY A 244 0.83 1.10 -23.93
CA GLY A 244 -0.28 1.93 -24.42
C GLY A 244 -0.85 2.89 -23.36
N ARG A 245 -1.31 2.37 -22.22
CA ARG A 245 -1.67 3.17 -21.02
C ARG A 245 -0.56 3.07 -20.00
N LYS A 246 -0.29 4.20 -19.34
CA LYS A 246 0.83 4.37 -18.43
C LYS A 246 0.33 4.75 -17.05
N SER A 247 1.04 4.33 -16.01
CA SER A 247 0.86 4.90 -14.67
C SER A 247 0.90 6.43 -14.70
N LYS A 248 0.22 7.08 -13.75
CA LYS A 248 0.29 8.54 -13.63
C LYS A 248 1.59 8.93 -12.92
N GLY A 249 2.51 9.59 -13.60
CA GLY A 249 3.85 9.84 -13.07
C GLY A 249 3.96 11.05 -12.14
N VAL A 250 5.19 11.55 -12.00
CA VAL A 250 5.62 12.60 -11.07
C VAL A 250 4.76 13.87 -11.14
N ALA A 251 4.37 14.33 -12.33
CA ALA A 251 3.56 15.54 -12.48
C ALA A 251 2.15 15.39 -11.84
N ASN A 252 1.59 14.19 -11.89
CA ASN A 252 0.31 13.90 -11.25
C ASN A 252 0.47 13.77 -9.72
N ALA A 253 1.53 13.11 -9.27
CA ALA A 253 1.85 12.98 -7.86
C ALA A 253 2.12 14.34 -7.19
N LEU A 254 2.84 15.24 -7.87
CA LEU A 254 3.11 16.59 -7.36
C LEU A 254 1.81 17.36 -7.11
N LYS A 255 0.80 17.27 -7.97
CA LYS A 255 -0.51 17.91 -7.73
C LYS A 255 -1.14 17.46 -6.42
N ILE A 256 -1.10 16.16 -6.11
CA ILE A 256 -1.60 15.61 -4.84
C ILE A 256 -0.72 16.09 -3.68
N GLN A 257 0.61 16.07 -3.87
CA GLN A 257 1.58 16.52 -2.88
C GLN A 257 1.37 17.98 -2.48
N ARG A 258 1.22 18.89 -3.45
CA ARG A 258 1.05 20.33 -3.21
C ARG A 258 -0.24 20.64 -2.47
N LYS A 259 -1.28 19.83 -2.68
CA LYS A 259 -2.60 20.04 -2.11
C LYS A 259 -2.77 19.47 -0.71
N HIS A 260 -2.26 18.26 -0.48
CA HIS A 260 -2.49 17.53 0.77
C HIS A 260 -1.24 17.42 1.65
N LEU A 261 -0.09 17.92 1.16
CA LEU A 261 1.18 18.02 1.89
C LEU A 261 1.53 16.75 2.69
N PRO A 262 1.56 15.58 2.03
CA PRO A 262 1.89 14.33 2.70
C PRO A 262 3.27 14.44 3.34
N LYS A 263 3.38 14.03 4.60
CA LYS A 263 4.66 14.11 5.34
C LYS A 263 5.75 13.26 4.69
N TYR A 264 5.37 12.13 4.09
CA TYR A 264 6.26 11.23 3.35
C TYR A 264 5.65 10.87 2.00
N TRP A 265 6.45 11.01 0.94
CA TRP A 265 6.16 10.36 -0.34
C TRP A 265 7.07 9.14 -0.45
N ILE A 266 6.47 7.97 -0.28
CA ILE A 266 7.17 6.70 -0.29
C ILE A 266 7.20 6.17 -1.72
N HIS A 267 8.41 5.88 -2.19
CA HIS A 267 8.63 5.23 -3.47
C HIS A 267 8.75 3.73 -3.29
N CYS A 268 7.87 3.02 -4.01
CA CYS A 268 8.00 1.60 -4.32
C CYS A 268 9.07 1.45 -5.42
N GLN A 269 10.10 0.63 -5.20
CA GLN A 269 11.08 0.35 -6.24
C GLN A 269 10.41 -0.27 -7.48
N GLU A 270 10.94 0.00 -8.68
CA GLU A 270 10.48 -0.64 -9.91
C GLU A 270 10.94 -2.10 -9.98
N GLY A 271 10.31 -2.95 -9.18
CA GLY A 271 10.74 -4.31 -8.91
C GLY A 271 10.34 -5.34 -9.95
N ILE A 272 9.55 -4.98 -10.96
CA ILE A 272 9.03 -5.96 -11.91
C ILE A 272 9.92 -6.04 -13.15
N GLN A 273 10.30 -7.27 -13.49
CA GLN A 273 10.83 -7.63 -14.79
C GLN A 273 9.71 -8.21 -15.64
N TYR A 274 9.48 -7.58 -16.80
CA TYR A 274 8.57 -8.09 -17.81
C TYR A 274 9.36 -8.89 -18.84
N THR A 275 8.82 -10.04 -19.26
CA THR A 275 9.32 -10.86 -20.37
C THR A 275 8.16 -11.29 -21.28
N GLY A 276 8.46 -11.68 -22.52
CA GLY A 276 7.44 -12.05 -23.53
C GLY A 276 7.25 -10.98 -24.60
N PHE A 277 6.36 -11.26 -25.56
CA PHE A 277 6.16 -10.43 -26.76
C PHE A 277 5.75 -8.97 -26.45
N LEU A 278 4.90 -8.74 -25.43
CA LEU A 278 4.41 -7.40 -25.12
C LEU A 278 5.49 -6.44 -24.59
N THR A 279 6.64 -6.95 -24.13
CA THR A 279 7.69 -6.09 -23.56
C THR A 279 8.36 -5.19 -24.59
N TRP A 280 8.31 -5.56 -25.87
CA TRP A 280 8.83 -4.75 -26.97
C TRP A 280 8.03 -3.45 -27.19
N PHE A 281 6.82 -3.39 -26.62
CA PHE A 281 5.93 -2.22 -26.68
C PHE A 281 5.79 -1.54 -25.32
N PHE A 282 6.57 -1.98 -24.33
CA PHE A 282 6.52 -1.41 -22.98
C PHE A 282 7.35 -0.13 -22.96
N ASP A 283 6.71 0.97 -22.59
CA ASP A 283 7.39 2.19 -22.27
C ASP A 283 7.63 2.19 -20.75
N TYR A 284 8.90 2.23 -20.35
CA TYR A 284 9.26 2.16 -18.94
C TYR A 284 9.26 3.54 -18.27
N GLY A 285 9.19 4.62 -19.04
CA GLY A 285 9.44 5.97 -18.54
C GLY A 285 10.89 6.17 -18.08
N ASP A 286 11.31 7.42 -18.00
CA ASP A 286 12.63 7.85 -17.55
C ASP A 286 12.57 9.10 -16.64
N LYS A 287 11.37 9.39 -16.13
CA LYS A 287 11.11 10.54 -15.26
C LYS A 287 11.75 10.31 -13.89
N THR A 288 12.33 11.37 -13.35
CA THR A 288 12.78 11.43 -11.97
C THR A 288 12.02 12.53 -11.23
N LEU A 289 12.14 12.54 -9.90
CA LEU A 289 11.58 13.63 -9.11
C LEU A 289 12.19 14.99 -9.51
N GLU A 290 13.48 15.01 -9.81
CA GLU A 290 14.20 16.21 -10.25
C GLU A 290 13.62 16.74 -11.56
N ILE A 291 13.42 15.88 -12.56
CA ILE A 291 12.80 16.26 -13.84
C ILE A 291 11.40 16.81 -13.60
N GLY A 292 10.60 16.16 -12.75
CA GLY A 292 9.25 16.64 -12.43
C GLY A 292 9.23 18.00 -11.74
N LEU A 293 10.17 18.27 -10.83
CA LEU A 293 10.31 19.57 -10.17
C LEU A 293 10.79 20.67 -11.13
N GLU A 294 11.70 20.35 -12.05
CA GLU A 294 12.14 21.29 -13.08
C GLU A 294 10.99 21.65 -14.05
N GLU A 295 10.14 20.68 -14.39
CA GLU A 295 8.95 20.92 -15.20
C GLU A 295 7.91 21.75 -14.45
N GLU A 296 7.64 21.43 -13.17
CA GLU A 296 6.75 22.22 -12.32
C GLU A 296 7.25 23.67 -12.16
N ALA A 297 8.55 23.88 -11.97
CA ALA A 297 9.13 25.22 -11.84
C ALA A 297 9.04 26.04 -13.13
N LYS A 298 9.16 25.41 -14.31
CA LYS A 298 8.95 26.07 -15.60
C LYS A 298 7.48 26.47 -15.80
N GLU A 299 6.54 25.65 -15.35
CA GLU A 299 5.10 25.91 -15.48
C GLU A 299 4.60 26.98 -14.49
N THR A 300 5.16 26.99 -13.28
CA THR A 300 4.74 27.90 -12.19
C THR A 300 5.57 29.18 -12.10
N GLU A 301 6.70 29.25 -12.83
CA GLU A 301 7.72 30.30 -12.71
C GLU A 301 8.32 30.43 -11.30
N GLU A 302 8.19 29.40 -10.45
CA GLU A 302 8.65 29.38 -9.07
C GLU A 302 9.27 28.01 -8.69
N GLU A 303 10.37 28.02 -7.93
CA GLU A 303 10.93 26.79 -7.35
C GLU A 303 10.19 26.42 -6.06
N LEU A 304 9.27 25.46 -6.17
CA LEU A 304 8.52 24.96 -5.03
C LEU A 304 9.35 23.99 -4.16
N PRO A 305 9.08 23.89 -2.85
CA PRO A 305 9.84 23.03 -1.95
C PRO A 305 9.86 21.57 -2.40
N ARG A 306 11.03 20.92 -2.32
CA ARG A 306 11.17 19.49 -2.64
C ARG A 306 10.34 18.65 -1.64
N PRO A 307 9.48 17.74 -2.11
CA PRO A 307 8.78 16.80 -1.23
C PRO A 307 9.74 15.90 -0.45
N ASN A 308 9.31 15.46 0.73
CA ASN A 308 10.04 14.47 1.52
C ASN A 308 9.89 13.07 0.90
N TYR A 309 10.74 12.80 -0.08
CA TYR A 309 10.72 11.59 -0.88
C TYR A 309 11.63 10.51 -0.25
N VAL A 310 11.04 9.36 0.06
CA VAL A 310 11.70 8.26 0.77
C VAL A 310 11.61 6.99 -0.05
N THR A 311 12.76 6.37 -0.34
CA THR A 311 12.81 5.04 -0.95
C THR A 311 13.01 3.99 0.13
N ILE A 312 12.18 2.95 0.11
CA ILE A 312 12.30 1.80 0.99
C ILE A 312 12.80 0.62 0.15
N SER A 313 13.91 0.03 0.55
CA SER A 313 14.46 -1.15 -0.13
C SER A 313 13.68 -2.41 0.21
N ASN A 314 13.80 -3.43 -0.64
CA ASN A 314 13.26 -4.77 -0.40
C ASN A 314 13.65 -5.33 0.99
N GLY A 315 12.66 -5.61 1.84
CA GLY A 315 12.83 -6.09 3.22
C GLY A 315 13.10 -5.01 4.26
N ALA A 316 13.22 -3.74 3.85
CA ALA A 316 13.44 -2.63 4.76
C ALA A 316 12.11 -2.07 5.29
N GLY A 317 12.13 -1.56 6.51
CA GLY A 317 11.00 -0.88 7.13
C GLY A 317 11.26 0.60 7.41
N PHE A 318 10.19 1.34 7.60
CA PHE A 318 10.20 2.77 7.88
C PHE A 318 9.06 3.13 8.84
N VAL A 319 9.38 3.95 9.85
CA VAL A 319 8.40 4.43 10.83
C VAL A 319 7.89 5.79 10.36
N LEU A 320 6.57 5.94 10.23
CA LEU A 320 5.89 7.18 9.83
C LEU A 320 5.76 8.15 11.01
N ALA A 321 6.91 8.52 11.60
CA ALA A 321 7.02 9.44 12.73
C ALA A 321 6.92 10.90 12.32
#